data_AF-A0A4S8RFU9-F1
#
_entry.id   AF-A0A4S8RFU9-F1
#
_cell.length_a   1.000
_cell.length_b   1.000
_cell.length_c   1.000
_cell.angle_alpha   90.00
_cell.angle_beta   90.00
_cell.angle_gamma   90.00
#
_symmetry.space_group_name_H-M   'P 1'
#
loop_
_entity.id
_entity.type
_entity.pdbx_description
1 polymer ?
#
loop_
_entity_poly.entity_id
_entity_poly.type
_entity_poly.pdbx_seq_one_letter_code
_entity_poly.pdbx_strand_id
1 'polypeptide(L)'
;MNKSIIVSILLLSFNLTKAQEQRIDSLKQKSITGIKEKFPRTRILNFEYGQSLSRNFDSELFGEAFQDGEIKAQQTFTASANVPLYRTRKWSLTGSLNYQFNEFEFDNIDNTGVTVFEQNGIVNFHNFSTALSSTYFSTLFKKPVIYNASLIVDGNDNGFERVKGLVGLSFIMKRTERTTITLGAIVFVDPTSQLPFFPTFTYNHRFKNSKWELDFILPQRLLLRRFVGENGRFSIGSSFGSTGFYVNVDNPDFAEVFEYSQLEIKSGIIYEHRFSDYLIGTFQGGLQNFISNRLTEKAQPTQDFIYENNQEATGYFQVGISIDPFAKKKK
;
A
#
# COMPACT_ATOMS: atom_id res chain seq x y z
N MET A 1 -18.06 -1.03 22.76
CA MET A 1 -16.69 -1.54 23.02
C MET A 1 -15.91 -0.45 23.75
N ASN A 2 -15.50 -0.68 25.00
CA ASN A 2 -15.04 0.38 25.91
C ASN A 2 -13.71 1.01 25.46
N LYS A 3 -13.69 2.34 25.27
CA LYS A 3 -12.51 3.14 24.90
C LYS A 3 -11.28 2.83 25.79
N SER A 4 -11.50 2.50 27.05
CA SER A 4 -10.46 2.13 28.01
C SER A 4 -9.70 0.84 27.65
N ILE A 5 -10.36 -0.14 27.04
CA ILE A 5 -9.73 -1.43 26.67
C ILE A 5 -8.75 -1.23 25.51
N ILE A 6 -9.11 -0.39 24.53
CA ILE A 6 -8.25 -0.05 23.39
C ILE A 6 -6.99 0.69 23.86
N VAL A 7 -7.14 1.65 24.77
CA VAL A 7 -6.00 2.38 25.36
C VAL A 7 -5.10 1.45 26.17
N SER A 8 -5.67 0.51 26.94
CA SER A 8 -4.89 -0.49 27.68
C SER A 8 -4.14 -1.47 26.75
N ILE A 9 -4.73 -1.91 25.64
CA ILE A 9 -4.06 -2.78 24.65
C ILE A 9 -2.92 -2.05 23.93
N LEU A 10 -3.12 -0.77 23.57
CA LEU A 10 -2.06 0.10 23.04
C LEU A 10 -0.93 0.25 24.06
N LEU A 11 -1.24 0.55 25.33
CA LEU A 11 -0.22 0.69 26.38
C LEU A 11 0.53 -0.61 26.69
N LEU A 12 -0.13 -1.78 26.65
CA LEU A 12 0.55 -3.08 26.84
C LEU A 12 1.48 -3.43 25.67
N SER A 13 1.05 -3.17 24.43
CA SER A 13 1.90 -3.39 23.24
C SER A 13 3.13 -2.47 23.21
N PHE A 14 3.03 -1.25 23.74
CA PHE A 14 4.19 -0.36 23.94
C PHE A 14 5.20 -0.88 24.97
N ASN A 15 4.76 -1.57 26.03
CA ASN A 15 5.67 -2.11 27.05
C ASN A 15 6.40 -3.38 26.59
N LEU A 16 5.71 -4.27 25.86
CA LEU A 16 6.33 -5.48 25.29
C LEU A 16 7.39 -5.17 24.23
N THR A 17 7.23 -4.07 23.50
CA THR A 17 8.19 -3.66 22.45
C THR A 17 9.45 -2.99 22.98
N LYS A 18 9.40 -2.31 24.13
CA LYS A 18 10.60 -1.81 24.83
C LYS A 18 11.47 -2.92 25.41
N ALA A 19 10.88 -4.03 25.84
CA ALA A 19 11.61 -5.15 26.46
C ALA A 19 12.44 -5.99 25.47
N GLN A 20 12.23 -5.84 24.16
CA GLN A 20 12.93 -6.63 23.13
C GLN A 20 14.16 -5.91 22.53
N GLU A 21 14.67 -4.86 23.18
CA GLU A 21 15.89 -4.13 22.77
C GLU A 21 17.18 -4.92 23.09
N GLN A 22 17.25 -6.20 22.69
CA GLN A 22 18.51 -6.96 22.68
C GLN A 22 19.36 -6.57 21.47
N ARG A 23 20.70 -6.53 21.63
CA ARG A 23 21.70 -6.17 20.61
C ARG A 23 21.40 -6.79 19.23
N ILE A 24 20.68 -6.06 18.39
CA ILE A 24 20.32 -6.47 17.03
C ILE A 24 21.56 -6.28 16.15
N ASP A 25 21.85 -7.28 15.31
CA ASP A 25 22.91 -7.20 14.30
C ASP A 25 22.73 -5.96 13.40
N SER A 26 23.81 -5.24 13.15
CA SER A 26 23.83 -4.00 12.36
C SER A 26 23.23 -4.16 10.96
N LEU A 27 23.34 -5.34 10.35
CA LEU A 27 22.79 -5.60 9.01
C LEU A 27 21.26 -5.69 9.02
N LYS A 28 20.67 -6.35 10.01
CA LYS A 28 19.20 -6.44 10.16
C LYS A 28 18.61 -5.09 10.53
N GLN A 29 19.25 -4.38 11.48
CA GLN A 29 18.79 -3.06 11.87
C GLN A 29 18.82 -2.07 10.70
N LYS A 30 19.93 -2.02 9.93
CA LYS A 30 20.03 -1.19 8.72
C LYS A 30 19.00 -1.55 7.66
N SER A 31 18.72 -2.83 7.43
CA SER A 31 17.70 -3.25 6.46
C SER A 31 16.29 -2.87 6.90
N ILE A 32 15.93 -3.07 8.18
CA ILE A 32 14.61 -2.69 8.73
C ILE A 32 14.42 -1.18 8.69
N THR A 33 15.41 -0.40 9.17
CA THR A 33 15.37 1.06 9.09
C THR A 33 15.26 1.52 7.63
N GLY A 34 16.00 0.91 6.71
CA GLY A 34 15.92 1.22 5.29
C GLY A 34 14.55 0.94 4.67
N ILE A 35 13.83 -0.11 5.11
CA ILE A 35 12.46 -0.40 4.68
C ILE A 35 11.50 0.67 5.22
N LYS A 36 11.56 0.98 6.52
CA LYS A 36 10.69 1.98 7.18
C LYS A 36 10.90 3.41 6.68
N GLU A 37 12.15 3.76 6.36
CA GLU A 37 12.48 5.03 5.71
C GLU A 37 11.92 5.10 4.29
N LYS A 38 11.71 3.97 3.63
CA LYS A 38 11.26 3.90 2.25
C LYS A 38 9.75 3.75 2.10
N PHE A 39 9.09 3.14 3.07
CA PHE A 39 7.67 2.78 2.99
C PHE A 39 6.94 3.29 4.24
N PRO A 40 6.31 4.47 4.19
CA PRO A 40 5.58 5.05 5.33
C PRO A 40 4.59 4.09 5.97
N ARG A 41 3.85 3.33 5.17
CA ARG A 41 2.88 2.30 5.63
C ARG A 41 3.48 1.15 6.45
N THR A 42 4.81 1.01 6.50
CA THR A 42 5.50 0.00 7.34
C THR A 42 5.95 0.54 8.71
N ARG A 43 5.73 1.84 8.95
CA ARG A 43 5.95 2.50 10.25
C ARG A 43 4.88 2.04 11.25
N ILE A 44 5.05 2.34 12.53
CA ILE A 44 4.16 1.80 13.58
C ILE A 44 2.74 2.30 13.38
N LEU A 45 2.55 3.60 13.16
CA LEU A 45 1.26 4.17 12.78
C LEU A 45 1.45 5.01 11.53
N ASN A 46 0.47 4.99 10.65
CA ASN A 46 0.45 5.81 9.45
C ASN A 46 -0.99 6.18 9.10
N PHE A 47 -1.20 7.44 8.78
CA PHE A 47 -2.49 7.99 8.36
C PHE A 47 -2.26 8.76 7.08
N GLU A 48 -3.04 8.50 6.04
CA GLU A 48 -2.94 9.21 4.77
C GLU A 48 -4.34 9.59 4.29
N TYR A 49 -4.50 10.81 3.82
CA TYR A 49 -5.68 11.29 3.10
C TYR A 49 -5.25 11.66 1.68
N GLY A 50 -5.99 11.19 0.67
CA GLY A 50 -5.74 11.47 -0.73
C GLY A 50 -7.02 11.93 -1.43
N GLN A 51 -6.84 12.79 -2.42
CA GLN A 51 -7.91 13.35 -3.26
C GLN A 51 -7.44 13.33 -4.70
N SER A 52 -8.28 12.81 -5.61
CA SER A 52 -8.15 13.05 -7.04
C SER A 52 -9.09 14.17 -7.49
N LEU A 53 -8.72 14.87 -8.56
CA LEU A 53 -9.59 15.81 -9.26
C LEU A 53 -10.61 15.06 -10.12
N SER A 54 -11.50 15.82 -10.76
CA SER A 54 -12.51 15.25 -11.63
C SER A 54 -11.90 14.62 -12.88
N ARG A 55 -12.63 13.67 -13.48
CA ARG A 55 -12.27 12.97 -14.71
C ARG A 55 -13.49 12.28 -15.30
N ASN A 56 -13.47 12.11 -16.62
CA ASN A 56 -14.46 11.27 -17.28
C ASN A 56 -14.08 9.79 -17.18
N PHE A 57 -15.08 8.94 -17.29
CA PHE A 57 -14.91 7.50 -17.43
C PHE A 57 -15.92 6.91 -18.41
N ASP A 58 -15.55 5.78 -18.99
CA ASP A 58 -16.42 4.87 -19.74
C ASP A 58 -16.29 3.47 -19.14
N SER A 59 -17.33 2.65 -19.28
CA SER A 59 -17.36 1.33 -18.67
C SER A 59 -18.12 0.30 -19.49
N GLU A 60 -17.74 -0.95 -19.28
CA GLU A 60 -18.34 -2.13 -19.87
C GLU A 60 -18.87 -3.06 -18.78
N LEU A 61 -20.00 -3.70 -19.04
CA LEU A 61 -20.63 -4.74 -18.20
C LEU A 61 -20.86 -5.97 -19.08
N PHE A 62 -20.28 -7.11 -18.70
CA PHE A 62 -20.24 -8.35 -19.48
C PHE A 62 -19.67 -8.16 -20.90
N GLY A 63 -18.74 -7.22 -21.07
CA GLY A 63 -18.10 -6.90 -22.35
C GLY A 63 -18.95 -6.04 -23.28
N GLU A 64 -20.09 -5.53 -22.81
CA GLU A 64 -20.95 -4.61 -23.54
C GLU A 64 -20.89 -3.21 -22.91
N ALA A 65 -20.99 -2.16 -23.73
CA ALA A 65 -20.98 -0.78 -23.25
C ALA A 65 -22.08 -0.56 -22.20
N PHE A 66 -21.71 0.00 -21.04
CA PHE A 66 -22.60 0.07 -19.87
C PHE A 66 -22.86 1.50 -19.37
N GLN A 67 -21.84 2.25 -18.98
CA GLN A 67 -22.03 3.62 -18.47
C GLN A 67 -20.85 4.49 -18.86
N ASP A 68 -21.12 5.72 -19.24
CA ASP A 68 -20.17 6.81 -19.30
C ASP A 68 -20.63 7.96 -18.40
N GLY A 69 -19.67 8.75 -17.90
CA GLY A 69 -19.96 9.87 -17.02
C GLY A 69 -18.71 10.49 -16.41
N GLU A 70 -18.90 11.25 -15.34
CA GLU A 70 -17.83 11.97 -14.63
C GLU A 70 -17.68 11.45 -13.19
N ILE A 71 -16.45 11.11 -12.81
CA ILE A 71 -16.06 11.00 -11.40
C ILE A 71 -15.61 12.41 -10.99
N LYS A 72 -16.47 13.15 -10.29
CA LYS A 72 -16.18 14.51 -9.80
C LYS A 72 -15.06 14.54 -8.78
N ALA A 73 -15.07 13.58 -7.87
CA ALA A 73 -14.10 13.48 -6.80
C ALA A 73 -13.89 12.01 -6.43
N GLN A 74 -12.64 11.66 -6.12
CA GLN A 74 -12.32 10.43 -5.41
C GLN A 74 -11.50 10.78 -4.18
N GLN A 75 -12.01 10.40 -3.01
CA GLN A 75 -11.33 10.56 -1.74
C GLN A 75 -10.88 9.21 -1.22
N THR A 76 -9.70 9.20 -0.61
CA THR A 76 -9.16 8.02 0.03
C THR A 76 -8.65 8.37 1.40
N PHE A 77 -8.98 7.56 2.41
CA PHE A 77 -8.34 7.64 3.71
C PHE A 77 -7.79 6.27 4.07
N THR A 78 -6.54 6.24 4.53
CA THR A 78 -5.92 5.00 5.02
C THR A 78 -5.35 5.22 6.40
N ALA A 79 -5.61 4.28 7.30
CA ALA A 79 -5.01 4.21 8.61
C ALA A 79 -4.39 2.83 8.79
N SER A 80 -3.10 2.78 9.10
CA SER A 80 -2.42 1.51 9.35
C SER A 80 -1.65 1.52 10.67
N ALA A 81 -1.61 0.33 11.28
CA ALA A 81 -0.83 0.05 12.48
C ALA A 81 0.01 -1.21 12.25
N ASN A 82 1.31 -1.16 12.55
CA ASN A 82 2.22 -2.29 12.44
C ASN A 82 2.93 -2.53 13.77
N VAL A 83 2.53 -3.57 14.49
CA VAL A 83 3.01 -3.90 15.82
C VAL A 83 3.97 -5.10 15.74
N PRO A 84 5.26 -4.95 16.08
CA PRO A 84 6.15 -6.08 16.19
C PRO A 84 5.76 -6.94 17.41
N LEU A 85 5.21 -8.13 17.16
CA LEU A 85 4.74 -9.05 18.19
C LEU A 85 5.89 -9.85 18.80
N TYR A 86 6.83 -10.29 17.95
CA TYR A 86 7.98 -11.06 18.39
C TYR A 86 9.19 -10.77 17.52
N ARG A 87 10.39 -10.72 18.13
CA ARG A 87 11.62 -10.41 17.41
C ARG A 87 12.82 -11.14 18.00
N THR A 88 13.57 -11.80 17.12
CA THR A 88 14.88 -12.40 17.43
C THR A 88 15.95 -11.86 16.48
N ARG A 89 17.18 -12.38 16.52
CA ARG A 89 18.23 -12.01 15.56
C ARG A 89 17.87 -12.38 14.12
N LYS A 90 17.32 -13.57 13.87
CA LYS A 90 17.02 -14.07 12.52
C LYS A 90 15.55 -13.96 12.14
N TRP A 91 14.64 -13.75 13.09
CA TRP A 91 13.21 -13.80 12.82
C TRP A 91 12.49 -12.57 13.38
N SER A 92 11.38 -12.20 12.75
CA SER A 92 10.44 -11.20 13.28
C SER A 92 9.03 -11.52 12.85
N LEU A 93 8.11 -11.39 13.80
CA LEU A 93 6.68 -11.53 13.62
C LEU A 93 6.04 -10.15 13.85
N THR A 94 5.24 -9.70 12.90
CA THR A 94 4.54 -8.42 12.93
C THR A 94 3.06 -8.67 12.76
N GLY A 95 2.25 -8.08 13.64
CA GLY A 95 0.81 -7.97 13.45
C GLY A 95 0.49 -6.61 12.84
N SER A 96 -0.35 -6.59 11.82
CA SER A 96 -0.74 -5.37 11.12
C SER A 96 -2.26 -5.21 11.12
N LEU A 97 -2.72 -3.97 11.27
CA LEU A 97 -4.10 -3.55 11.09
C LEU A 97 -4.12 -2.47 10.03
N ASN A 98 -5.06 -2.54 9.09
CA ASN A 98 -5.27 -1.53 8.07
C ASN A 98 -6.76 -1.25 7.97
N TYR A 99 -7.10 0.03 7.91
CA TYR A 99 -8.39 0.54 7.52
C TYR A 99 -8.21 1.39 6.27
N GLN A 100 -9.07 1.17 5.28
CA GLN A 100 -9.14 1.94 4.06
C GLN A 100 -10.58 2.40 3.84
N PHE A 101 -10.73 3.67 3.51
CA PHE A 101 -11.96 4.29 3.07
C PHE A 101 -11.76 4.81 1.66
N ASN A 102 -12.71 4.53 0.78
CA ASN A 102 -12.78 5.14 -0.55
C ASN A 102 -14.16 5.75 -0.73
N GLU A 103 -14.20 7.00 -1.16
CA GLU A 103 -15.43 7.71 -1.52
C GLU A 103 -15.31 8.15 -2.98
N PHE A 104 -16.37 7.94 -3.74
CA PHE A 104 -16.50 8.37 -5.13
C PHE A 104 -17.74 9.24 -5.27
N GLU A 105 -17.58 10.41 -5.88
CA GLU A 105 -18.69 11.26 -6.29
C GLU A 105 -18.85 11.13 -7.81
N PHE A 106 -19.98 10.59 -8.24
CA PHE A 106 -20.33 10.43 -9.65
C PHE A 106 -21.37 11.47 -10.07
N ASP A 107 -21.18 12.04 -11.26
CA ASP A 107 -22.14 12.93 -11.91
C ASP A 107 -22.21 12.65 -13.41
N ASN A 108 -23.28 13.15 -14.05
CA ASN A 108 -23.51 13.02 -15.49
C ASN A 108 -23.41 11.57 -16.01
N ILE A 109 -23.86 10.58 -15.21
CA ILE A 109 -23.93 9.19 -15.67
C ILE A 109 -25.06 9.04 -16.70
N ASP A 110 -24.69 8.67 -17.91
CA ASP A 110 -25.62 8.24 -18.95
C ASP A 110 -26.01 6.77 -18.74
N ASN A 111 -27.31 6.52 -18.63
CA ASN A 111 -27.84 5.25 -18.16
C ASN A 111 -28.25 4.34 -19.32
N THR A 112 -27.71 3.11 -19.36
CA THR A 112 -28.10 2.07 -20.34
C THR A 112 -29.33 1.25 -19.91
N GLY A 113 -29.94 1.56 -18.74
CA GLY A 113 -31.18 0.94 -18.27
C GLY A 113 -31.00 -0.25 -17.31
N VAL A 114 -29.77 -0.69 -17.07
CA VAL A 114 -29.42 -1.70 -16.05
C VAL A 114 -29.04 -0.98 -14.74
N THR A 115 -29.84 -1.17 -13.69
CA THR A 115 -29.70 -0.43 -12.41
C THR A 115 -29.11 -1.33 -11.30
N VAL A 116 -27.90 -1.83 -11.52
CA VAL A 116 -27.25 -2.80 -10.60
C VAL A 116 -26.20 -2.11 -9.72
N PHE A 117 -25.57 -1.06 -10.22
CA PHE A 117 -24.57 -0.26 -9.51
C PHE A 117 -25.09 1.14 -9.21
N GLU A 118 -24.49 1.82 -8.23
CA GLU A 118 -24.89 3.17 -7.86
C GLU A 118 -24.81 4.13 -9.05
N GLN A 119 -25.87 4.93 -9.21
CA GLN A 119 -25.97 6.01 -10.19
C GLN A 119 -25.54 7.33 -9.53
N ASN A 120 -25.66 8.47 -10.24
CA ASN A 120 -25.25 9.80 -9.78
C ASN A 120 -25.41 10.00 -8.26
N GLY A 121 -24.33 10.40 -7.58
CA GLY A 121 -24.31 10.45 -6.12
C GLY A 121 -22.93 10.17 -5.52
N ILE A 122 -22.93 9.95 -4.21
CA ILE A 122 -21.72 9.69 -3.43
C ILE A 122 -21.77 8.25 -2.92
N VAL A 123 -20.77 7.45 -3.29
CA VAL A 123 -20.61 6.05 -2.90
C VAL A 123 -19.45 5.90 -1.96
N ASN A 124 -19.62 5.10 -0.91
CA ASN A 124 -18.63 4.92 0.15
C ASN A 124 -18.27 3.45 0.36
N PHE A 125 -16.97 3.17 0.46
CA PHE A 125 -16.45 1.82 0.69
C PHE A 125 -15.53 1.79 1.89
N HIS A 126 -15.85 0.92 2.85
CA HIS A 126 -15.08 0.73 4.08
C HIS A 126 -14.41 -0.64 4.06
N ASN A 127 -13.09 -0.69 4.18
CA ASN A 127 -12.33 -1.93 4.14
C ASN A 127 -11.41 -2.05 5.34
N PHE A 128 -11.36 -3.26 5.89
CA PHE A 128 -10.53 -3.61 7.03
C PHE A 128 -9.66 -4.79 6.64
N SER A 129 -8.38 -4.72 6.99
CA SER A 129 -7.45 -5.82 6.77
C SER A 129 -6.61 -6.02 8.02
N THR A 130 -6.45 -7.26 8.42
CA THR A 130 -5.54 -7.67 9.48
C THR A 130 -4.54 -8.65 8.93
N ALA A 131 -3.27 -8.54 9.32
CA ALA A 131 -2.24 -9.43 8.81
C ALA A 131 -1.30 -9.91 9.90
N LEU A 132 -0.84 -11.15 9.76
CA LEU A 132 0.27 -11.72 10.51
C LEU A 132 1.43 -11.99 9.56
N SER A 133 2.49 -11.19 9.67
CA SER A 133 3.65 -11.24 8.80
C SER A 133 4.87 -11.81 9.51
N SER A 134 5.43 -12.88 8.97
CA SER A 134 6.66 -13.53 9.37
C SER A 134 7.79 -13.11 8.43
N THR A 135 8.88 -12.59 8.97
CA THR A 135 10.10 -12.25 8.21
C THR A 135 11.30 -12.99 8.77
N TYR A 136 11.98 -13.76 7.93
CA TYR A 136 13.15 -14.56 8.29
C TYR A 136 14.38 -14.12 7.50
N PHE A 137 15.47 -13.86 8.22
CA PHE A 137 16.76 -13.43 7.68
C PHE A 137 17.73 -14.61 7.72
N SER A 138 18.23 -14.97 6.54
CA SER A 138 19.18 -16.07 6.36
C SER A 138 20.31 -15.67 5.42
N THR A 139 21.14 -16.65 5.08
CA THR A 139 22.21 -16.53 4.09
C THR A 139 22.09 -17.71 3.13
N LEU A 140 22.11 -17.45 1.83
CA LEU A 140 22.19 -18.46 0.78
C LEU A 140 23.30 -18.04 -0.20
N PHE A 141 24.16 -18.98 -0.61
CA PHE A 141 25.35 -18.68 -1.43
C PHE A 141 26.23 -17.55 -0.87
N LYS A 142 26.39 -17.50 0.46
CA LYS A 142 27.11 -16.44 1.18
C LYS A 142 26.51 -15.03 1.00
N LYS A 143 25.30 -14.92 0.43
CA LYS A 143 24.58 -13.66 0.27
C LYS A 143 23.40 -13.59 1.25
N PRO A 144 23.13 -12.42 1.86
CA PRO A 144 21.94 -12.26 2.70
C PRO A 144 20.65 -12.46 1.91
N VAL A 145 19.73 -13.23 2.50
CA VAL A 145 18.38 -13.50 1.97
C VAL A 145 17.34 -13.15 3.01
N ILE A 146 16.25 -12.55 2.56
CA ILE A 146 15.08 -12.22 3.36
C ILE A 146 13.91 -13.02 2.80
N TYR A 147 13.28 -13.81 3.65
CA TYR A 147 12.02 -14.50 3.37
C TYR A 147 10.90 -13.76 4.10
N ASN A 148 9.79 -13.54 3.41
CA ASN A 148 8.59 -12.95 3.98
C ASN A 148 7.41 -13.87 3.68
N ALA A 149 6.55 -14.07 4.68
CA ALA A 149 5.27 -14.74 4.52
C ALA A 149 4.24 -13.99 5.34
N SER A 150 3.08 -13.69 4.77
CA SER A 150 1.99 -13.01 5.45
C SER A 150 0.69 -13.74 5.23
N LEU A 151 -0.06 -13.93 6.32
CA LEU A 151 -1.46 -14.32 6.28
C LEU A 151 -2.29 -13.05 6.47
N ILE A 152 -3.23 -12.80 5.58
CA ILE A 152 -4.01 -11.57 5.54
C ILE A 152 -5.49 -11.96 5.62
N VAL A 153 -6.25 -11.29 6.47
CA VAL A 153 -7.69 -11.43 6.63
C VAL A 153 -8.33 -10.09 6.31
N ASP A 154 -9.16 -10.09 5.27
CA ASP A 154 -9.83 -8.90 4.76
C ASP A 154 -11.33 -8.96 5.03
N GLY A 155 -11.92 -7.78 5.15
CA GLY A 155 -13.33 -7.55 5.33
C GLY A 155 -13.74 -6.13 4.97
N ASN A 156 -15.03 -5.86 5.07
CA ASN A 156 -15.65 -4.56 4.93
C ASN A 156 -16.65 -4.32 6.08
N ASP A 157 -17.50 -3.32 5.93
CA ASP A 157 -18.62 -3.02 6.83
C ASP A 157 -19.67 -4.14 6.91
N ASN A 158 -19.76 -5.03 5.91
CA ASN A 158 -20.61 -6.22 5.91
C ASN A 158 -19.96 -7.45 6.57
N GLY A 159 -18.68 -7.37 6.93
CA GLY A 159 -18.00 -8.34 7.79
C GLY A 159 -16.78 -8.98 7.15
N PHE A 160 -16.57 -10.25 7.46
CA PHE A 160 -15.43 -11.02 6.94
C PHE A 160 -15.64 -11.31 5.46
N GLU A 161 -14.63 -11.03 4.64
CA GLU A 161 -14.71 -11.28 3.20
C GLU A 161 -13.77 -12.41 2.79
N ARG A 162 -12.50 -12.38 3.22
CA ARG A 162 -11.53 -13.34 2.69
C ARG A 162 -10.24 -13.51 3.49
N VAL A 163 -9.61 -14.67 3.31
CA VAL A 163 -8.20 -14.93 3.68
C VAL A 163 -7.32 -14.94 2.43
N LYS A 164 -6.20 -14.21 2.49
CA LYS A 164 -5.20 -14.08 1.43
C LYS A 164 -3.81 -14.38 1.98
N GLY A 165 -2.90 -14.79 1.10
CA GLY A 165 -1.51 -15.02 1.44
C GLY A 165 -0.56 -14.18 0.60
N LEU A 166 0.57 -13.78 1.18
CA LEU A 166 1.69 -13.20 0.46
C LEU A 166 2.96 -13.95 0.84
N VAL A 167 3.71 -14.41 -0.15
CA VAL A 167 5.03 -15.01 0.04
C VAL A 167 6.04 -14.24 -0.78
N GLY A 168 7.15 -13.86 -0.17
CA GLY A 168 8.20 -13.08 -0.81
C GLY A 168 9.59 -13.59 -0.45
N LEU A 169 10.50 -13.43 -1.40
CA LEU A 169 11.92 -13.69 -1.19
C LEU A 169 12.74 -12.56 -1.82
N SER A 170 13.81 -12.15 -1.13
CA SER A 170 14.72 -11.10 -1.59
C SER A 170 16.17 -11.43 -1.28
N PHE A 171 16.99 -11.47 -2.32
CA PHE A 171 18.44 -11.65 -2.33
C PHE A 171 19.16 -10.31 -2.42
N ILE A 172 20.02 -10.02 -1.45
CA ILE A 172 20.89 -8.84 -1.51
C ILE A 172 22.11 -9.20 -2.36
N MET A 173 22.08 -8.80 -3.64
CA MET A 173 23.08 -9.17 -4.63
C MET A 173 24.39 -8.42 -4.46
N LYS A 174 24.29 -7.11 -4.21
CA LYS A 174 25.42 -6.19 -4.04
C LYS A 174 25.04 -5.13 -3.02
N ARG A 175 25.95 -4.85 -2.09
CA ARG A 175 25.82 -3.76 -1.12
C ARG A 175 27.18 -3.10 -0.94
N THR A 176 27.30 -1.86 -1.41
CA THR A 176 28.45 -0.99 -1.18
C THR A 176 27.99 0.21 -0.34
N GLU A 177 28.90 1.14 -0.06
CA GLU A 177 28.55 2.40 0.61
C GLU A 177 27.52 3.21 -0.17
N ARG A 178 27.46 3.10 -1.50
CA ARG A 178 26.59 3.95 -2.34
C ARG A 178 25.53 3.19 -3.11
N THR A 179 25.69 1.88 -3.28
CA THR A 179 24.81 1.08 -4.13
C THR A 179 24.27 -0.13 -3.37
N THR A 180 22.96 -0.32 -3.40
CA THR A 180 22.34 -1.59 -3.01
C THR A 180 21.52 -2.14 -4.16
N ILE A 181 21.77 -3.39 -4.52
CA ILE A 181 21.03 -4.14 -5.54
C ILE A 181 20.39 -5.35 -4.89
N THR A 182 19.10 -5.53 -5.13
CA THR A 182 18.33 -6.67 -4.62
C THR A 182 17.56 -7.30 -5.76
N LEU A 183 17.54 -8.63 -5.79
CA LEU A 183 16.68 -9.43 -6.67
C LEU A 183 15.72 -10.21 -5.80
N GLY A 184 14.51 -10.44 -6.27
CA GLY A 184 13.53 -11.18 -5.50
C GLY A 184 12.31 -11.54 -6.33
N ALA A 185 11.33 -12.08 -5.63
CA ALA A 185 10.02 -12.36 -6.18
C ALA A 185 8.97 -12.27 -5.07
N ILE A 186 7.74 -11.94 -5.45
CA ILE A 186 6.56 -11.96 -4.60
C ILE A 186 5.50 -12.81 -5.29
N VAL A 187 4.82 -13.64 -4.52
CA VAL A 187 3.67 -14.45 -4.92
C VAL A 187 2.49 -14.06 -4.04
N PHE A 188 1.36 -13.76 -4.69
CA PHE A 188 0.08 -13.58 -4.03
C PHE A 188 -0.68 -14.91 -4.09
N VAL A 189 -0.98 -15.46 -2.92
CA VAL A 189 -1.85 -16.63 -2.79
C VAL A 189 -3.27 -16.09 -2.70
N ASP A 190 -3.78 -15.70 -3.87
CA ASP A 190 -5.04 -15.00 -4.05
C ASP A 190 -5.55 -15.16 -5.51
N PRO A 191 -6.62 -15.95 -5.77
CA PRO A 191 -7.27 -16.05 -7.08
C PRO A 191 -7.74 -14.74 -7.73
N THR A 192 -8.10 -13.70 -6.96
CA THR A 192 -8.58 -12.42 -7.53
C THR A 192 -7.42 -11.46 -7.83
N SER A 193 -6.18 -11.83 -7.53
CA SER A 193 -5.03 -10.98 -7.84
C SER A 193 -4.84 -10.86 -9.35
N GLN A 194 -4.92 -9.63 -9.87
CA GLN A 194 -4.61 -9.31 -11.28
C GLN A 194 -3.21 -9.81 -11.68
N LEU A 195 -2.28 -9.85 -10.72
CA LEU A 195 -0.88 -10.23 -10.94
C LEU A 195 -0.42 -11.16 -9.81
N PRO A 196 -0.61 -12.49 -9.95
CA PRO A 196 -0.34 -13.46 -8.89
C PRO A 196 1.16 -13.64 -8.59
N PHE A 197 2.03 -13.22 -9.50
CA PHE A 197 3.49 -13.30 -9.36
C PHE A 197 4.17 -12.04 -9.90
N PHE A 198 5.16 -11.55 -9.16
CA PHE A 198 6.05 -10.48 -9.62
C PHE A 198 7.52 -10.77 -9.35
N PRO A 199 8.40 -10.66 -10.36
CA PRO A 199 9.82 -10.47 -10.08
C PRO A 199 10.00 -9.09 -9.42
N THR A 200 10.82 -9.04 -8.38
CA THR A 200 11.21 -7.79 -7.75
C THR A 200 12.67 -7.50 -8.01
N PHE A 201 12.96 -6.26 -8.38
CA PHE A 201 14.32 -5.76 -8.55
C PHE A 201 14.42 -4.43 -7.86
N THR A 202 15.46 -4.23 -7.05
CA THR A 202 15.74 -2.92 -6.47
C THR A 202 17.13 -2.45 -6.83
N TYR A 203 17.22 -1.19 -7.23
CA TYR A 203 18.45 -0.48 -7.49
C TYR A 203 18.44 0.84 -6.74
N ASN A 204 19.26 0.90 -5.69
CA ASN A 204 19.45 2.07 -4.87
C ASN A 204 20.84 2.62 -5.09
N HIS A 205 20.94 3.88 -5.49
CA HIS A 205 22.23 4.47 -5.82
C HIS A 205 22.35 5.92 -5.35
N ARG A 206 23.36 6.19 -4.51
CA ARG A 206 23.77 7.53 -4.13
C ARG A 206 24.84 8.04 -5.08
N PHE A 207 24.53 9.09 -5.83
CA PHE A 207 25.44 9.64 -6.82
C PHE A 207 26.67 10.28 -6.14
N LYS A 208 27.87 10.06 -6.70
CA LYS A 208 29.10 10.65 -6.18
C LYS A 208 28.99 12.18 -6.27
N ASN A 209 29.38 12.88 -5.20
CA ASN A 209 29.40 14.35 -5.13
C ASN A 209 28.03 15.00 -5.42
N SER A 210 26.92 14.32 -5.12
CA SER A 210 25.57 14.84 -5.32
C SER A 210 24.69 14.55 -4.11
N LYS A 211 23.72 15.44 -3.87
CA LYS A 211 22.67 15.24 -2.87
C LYS A 211 21.55 14.33 -3.36
N TRP A 212 21.54 14.04 -4.66
CA TRP A 212 20.55 13.16 -5.28
C TRP A 212 20.92 11.69 -5.11
N GLU A 213 19.88 10.87 -5.07
CA GLU A 213 19.97 9.43 -5.08
C GLU A 213 18.79 8.84 -5.86
N LEU A 214 19.04 7.70 -6.49
CA LEU A 214 18.06 6.92 -7.24
C LEU A 214 17.52 5.81 -6.34
N ASP A 215 16.20 5.69 -6.27
CA ASP A 215 15.47 4.63 -5.58
C ASP A 215 14.50 3.98 -6.58
N PHE A 216 15.00 2.93 -7.22
CA PHE A 216 14.24 2.13 -8.16
C PHE A 216 13.84 0.80 -7.53
N ILE A 217 12.57 0.45 -7.61
CA ILE A 217 11.97 -0.78 -7.10
C ILE A 217 10.95 -1.24 -8.15
N LEU A 218 11.27 -2.25 -8.94
CA LEU A 218 10.36 -2.82 -9.93
C LEU A 218 9.38 -3.80 -9.25
N PRO A 219 8.06 -3.76 -9.57
CA PRO A 219 7.37 -2.78 -10.44
C PRO A 219 6.95 -1.49 -9.72
N GLN A 220 7.15 -1.41 -8.41
CA GLN A 220 6.50 -0.45 -7.53
C GLN A 220 6.84 1.04 -7.74
N ARG A 221 8.08 1.43 -8.05
CA ARG A 221 8.45 2.85 -8.20
C ARG A 221 9.81 3.11 -8.82
N LEU A 222 9.94 4.31 -9.38
CA LEU A 222 11.18 4.94 -9.80
C LEU A 222 11.21 6.36 -9.24
N LEU A 223 12.04 6.60 -8.24
CA LEU A 223 12.16 7.92 -7.60
C LEU A 223 13.59 8.44 -7.67
N LEU A 224 13.73 9.71 -8.04
CA LEU A 224 14.92 10.50 -7.81
C LEU A 224 14.67 11.36 -6.57
N ARG A 225 15.50 11.23 -5.54
CA ARG A 225 15.26 11.86 -4.23
C ARG A 225 16.51 12.54 -3.70
N ARG A 226 16.34 13.57 -2.87
CA ARG A 226 17.41 14.31 -2.20
C ARG A 226 16.98 14.78 -0.83
N PHE A 227 17.94 14.97 0.06
CA PHE A 227 17.70 15.65 1.34
C PHE A 227 17.58 17.17 1.14
N VAL A 228 16.66 17.78 1.87
CA VAL A 228 16.41 19.22 1.90
C VAL A 228 16.47 19.68 3.36
N GLY A 229 17.53 20.41 3.72
CA GLY A 229 17.86 20.69 5.11
C GLY A 229 18.24 19.41 5.89
N GLU A 230 18.08 19.45 7.21
CA GLU A 230 18.40 18.30 8.09
C GLU A 230 17.25 17.31 8.25
N ASN A 231 16.01 17.77 8.09
CA ASN A 231 14.81 17.01 8.44
C ASN A 231 13.87 16.77 7.25
N GLY A 232 14.22 17.25 6.05
CA GLY A 232 13.39 17.16 4.86
C GLY A 232 13.96 16.20 3.81
N ARG A 233 13.06 15.56 3.05
CA ARG A 233 13.38 14.79 1.86
C ARG A 233 12.42 15.17 0.74
N PHE A 234 12.99 15.51 -0.42
CA PHE A 234 12.25 15.76 -1.64
C PHE A 234 12.47 14.62 -2.62
N SER A 235 11.42 14.13 -3.25
CA SER A 235 11.47 13.11 -4.30
C SER A 235 10.63 13.54 -5.50
N ILE A 236 11.03 13.10 -6.69
CA ILE A 236 10.28 13.21 -7.93
C ILE A 236 10.34 11.88 -8.67
N GLY A 237 9.24 11.49 -9.29
CA GLY A 237 9.19 10.28 -10.10
C GLY A 237 7.81 9.65 -10.09
N SER A 238 7.78 8.33 -10.26
CA SER A 238 6.54 7.57 -10.44
C SER A 238 6.46 6.40 -9.49
N SER A 239 5.26 6.10 -9.01
CA SER A 239 4.91 4.92 -8.22
C SER A 239 3.74 4.20 -8.86
N PHE A 240 3.86 2.89 -8.97
CA PHE A 240 2.79 1.96 -9.32
C PHE A 240 2.14 1.43 -8.04
N GLY A 241 0.81 1.44 -8.00
CA GLY A 241 0.02 0.99 -6.87
C GLY A 241 -1.22 0.23 -7.30
N SER A 242 -1.78 -0.52 -6.36
CA SER A 242 -3.10 -1.13 -6.50
C SER A 242 -3.97 -0.72 -5.32
N THR A 243 -5.23 -0.43 -5.61
CA THR A 243 -6.29 -0.18 -4.64
C THR A 243 -7.37 -1.22 -4.87
N GLY A 244 -7.79 -1.91 -3.80
CA GLY A 244 -8.88 -2.88 -3.85
C GLY A 244 -9.91 -2.63 -2.77
N PHE A 245 -11.19 -2.78 -3.09
CA PHE A 245 -12.28 -2.71 -2.11
C PHE A 245 -13.45 -3.62 -2.53
N TYR A 246 -14.26 -4.01 -1.56
CA TYR A 246 -15.43 -4.85 -1.78
C TYR A 246 -16.67 -4.01 -2.11
N VAL A 247 -17.45 -4.49 -3.08
CA VAL A 247 -18.73 -3.92 -3.50
C VAL A 247 -19.79 -4.99 -3.23
N ASN A 248 -20.69 -4.71 -2.30
CA ASN A 248 -21.83 -5.58 -2.00
C ASN A 248 -23.01 -5.16 -2.87
N VAL A 249 -23.65 -6.13 -3.51
CA VAL A 249 -24.75 -5.91 -4.45
C VAL A 249 -25.99 -6.63 -3.92
N ASP A 250 -27.09 -5.91 -3.78
CA ASP A 250 -28.39 -6.46 -3.42
C ASP A 250 -29.24 -6.65 -4.69
N ASN A 251 -28.86 -7.63 -5.52
CA ASN A 251 -29.56 -7.96 -6.75
C ASN A 251 -29.53 -9.49 -6.99
N PRO A 252 -30.69 -10.16 -7.13
CA PRO A 252 -30.76 -11.62 -7.34
C PRO A 252 -30.04 -12.14 -8.60
N ASP A 253 -29.85 -11.30 -9.61
CA ASP A 253 -29.20 -11.68 -10.87
C ASP A 253 -27.66 -11.58 -10.81
N PHE A 254 -27.11 -11.09 -9.69
CA PHE A 254 -25.67 -10.87 -9.48
C PHE A 254 -25.17 -11.60 -8.24
N ALA A 255 -23.85 -11.81 -8.17
CA ALA A 255 -23.23 -12.27 -6.95
C ALA A 255 -23.35 -11.22 -5.83
N GLU A 256 -23.46 -11.68 -4.59
CA GLU A 256 -23.65 -10.78 -3.44
C GLU A 256 -22.43 -9.86 -3.19
N VAL A 257 -21.22 -10.30 -3.55
CA VAL A 257 -19.98 -9.57 -3.29
C VAL A 257 -19.03 -9.63 -4.47
N PHE A 258 -18.57 -8.45 -4.87
CA PHE A 258 -17.50 -8.26 -5.84
C PHE A 258 -16.29 -7.58 -5.19
N GLU A 259 -15.12 -7.75 -5.80
CA GLU A 259 -13.90 -7.00 -5.50
C GLU A 259 -13.61 -6.05 -6.66
N TYR A 260 -13.66 -4.75 -6.37
CA TYR A 260 -13.16 -3.73 -7.29
C TYR A 260 -11.65 -3.62 -7.12
N SER A 261 -10.91 -3.76 -8.22
CA SER A 261 -9.45 -3.73 -8.26
C SER A 261 -8.99 -2.68 -9.26
N GLN A 262 -8.28 -1.68 -8.76
CA GLN A 262 -7.72 -0.57 -9.52
C GLN A 262 -6.19 -0.62 -9.50
N LEU A 263 -5.58 -0.52 -10.66
CA LEU A 263 -4.14 -0.38 -10.86
C LEU A 263 -3.83 1.02 -11.38
N GLU A 264 -2.87 1.69 -10.77
CA GLU A 264 -2.57 3.09 -11.08
C GLU A 264 -1.08 3.40 -11.08
N ILE A 265 -0.68 4.37 -11.92
CA ILE A 265 0.62 5.01 -11.90
C ILE A 265 0.44 6.46 -11.44
N LYS A 266 1.00 6.75 -10.27
CA LYS A 266 1.09 8.09 -9.68
C LYS A 266 2.45 8.69 -9.99
N SER A 267 2.48 9.73 -10.79
CA SER A 267 3.70 10.47 -11.15
C SER A 267 3.66 11.87 -10.55
N GLY A 268 4.75 12.34 -9.95
CA GLY A 268 4.77 13.67 -9.35
C GLY A 268 5.88 13.87 -8.34
N ILE A 269 5.62 14.75 -7.38
CA ILE A 269 6.55 15.11 -6.32
C ILE A 269 6.10 14.54 -4.98
N ILE A 270 7.07 14.23 -4.12
CA ILE A 270 6.87 13.79 -2.74
C ILE A 270 7.78 14.61 -1.85
N TYR A 271 7.22 15.23 -0.82
CA TYR A 271 7.97 15.89 0.23
C TYR A 271 7.67 15.23 1.57
N GLU A 272 8.72 14.81 2.27
CA GLU A 272 8.63 14.32 3.64
C GLU A 272 9.38 15.24 4.58
N HIS A 273 8.77 15.54 5.72
CA HIS A 273 9.37 16.35 6.76
C HIS A 273 9.29 15.64 8.11
N ARG A 274 10.43 15.52 8.79
CA ARG A 274 10.51 14.99 10.14
C ARG A 274 10.33 16.12 11.16
N PHE A 275 9.19 16.15 11.83
CA PHE A 275 8.89 17.15 12.88
C PHE A 275 9.54 16.80 14.22
N SER A 276 9.71 15.51 14.52
CA SER A 276 10.37 15.02 15.73
C SER A 276 11.05 13.68 15.47
N ASP A 277 11.70 13.09 16.48
CA ASP A 277 12.35 11.77 16.35
C ASP A 277 11.38 10.62 16.02
N TYR A 278 10.07 10.86 16.13
CA TYR A 278 9.04 9.86 15.87
C TYR A 278 7.96 10.32 14.89
N LEU A 279 7.78 11.63 14.67
CA LEU A 279 6.69 12.18 13.85
C LEU A 279 7.21 12.64 12.48
N ILE A 280 6.60 12.12 11.41
CA ILE A 280 6.95 12.45 10.03
C ILE A 280 5.68 12.84 9.29
N GLY A 281 5.68 14.00 8.64
CA GLY A 281 4.65 14.40 7.68
C GLY A 281 5.09 14.11 6.26
N THR A 282 4.13 13.81 5.40
CA THR A 282 4.31 13.56 3.98
C THR A 282 3.29 14.38 3.19
N PHE A 283 3.74 14.97 2.09
CA PHE A 283 2.89 15.53 1.05
C PHE A 283 3.30 14.92 -0.29
N GLN A 284 2.33 14.56 -1.11
CA GLN A 284 2.53 14.06 -2.47
C GLN A 284 1.52 14.72 -3.38
N GLY A 285 1.90 15.00 -4.62
CA GLY A 285 0.98 15.49 -5.62
C GLY A 285 1.52 15.38 -7.03
N GLY A 286 0.62 15.30 -8.00
CA GLY A 286 0.96 15.17 -9.41
C GLY A 286 -0.18 14.60 -10.24
N LEU A 287 0.15 13.72 -11.18
CA LEU A 287 -0.78 13.08 -12.10
C LEU A 287 -0.96 11.60 -11.77
N GLN A 288 -2.20 11.15 -11.80
CA GLN A 288 -2.63 9.77 -11.60
C GLN A 288 -3.16 9.24 -12.94
N ASN A 289 -2.59 8.12 -13.38
CA ASN A 289 -3.02 7.40 -14.58
C ASN A 289 -3.54 6.04 -14.16
N PHE A 290 -4.71 5.66 -14.66
CA PHE A 290 -5.34 4.38 -14.36
C PHE A 290 -4.96 3.39 -15.47
N ILE A 291 -4.50 2.20 -15.06
CA ILE A 291 -4.00 1.17 -15.98
C ILE A 291 -5.06 0.08 -16.18
N SER A 292 -5.81 -0.24 -15.13
CA SER A 292 -6.84 -1.27 -15.12
C SER A 292 -7.78 -1.00 -13.96
N ASN A 293 -9.07 -1.06 -14.19
CA ASN A 293 -10.11 -0.95 -13.18
C ASN A 293 -11.15 -2.02 -13.46
N ARG A 294 -11.31 -2.98 -12.54
CA ARG A 294 -12.13 -4.17 -12.77
C ARG A 294 -12.93 -4.54 -11.55
N LEU A 295 -14.10 -5.10 -11.77
CA LEU A 295 -14.96 -5.69 -10.75
C LEU A 295 -15.07 -7.20 -11.01
N THR A 296 -14.52 -8.00 -10.10
CA THR A 296 -14.52 -9.47 -10.19
C THR A 296 -15.36 -10.04 -9.05
N GLU A 297 -16.15 -11.08 -9.33
CA GLU A 297 -16.87 -11.79 -8.28
C GLU A 297 -15.89 -12.31 -7.22
N LYS A 298 -16.28 -12.20 -5.95
CA LYS A 298 -15.41 -12.58 -4.83
C LYS A 298 -14.94 -14.03 -5.00
N ALA A 299 -13.62 -14.20 -4.91
CA ALA A 299 -12.91 -15.48 -5.02
C ALA A 299 -12.92 -16.14 -6.41
N GLN A 300 -13.46 -15.47 -7.45
CA GLN A 300 -13.29 -15.90 -8.83
C GLN A 300 -11.93 -15.43 -9.40
N PRO A 301 -11.42 -16.08 -10.46
CA PRO A 301 -10.26 -15.61 -11.17
C PRO A 301 -10.44 -14.17 -11.66
N THR A 302 -9.40 -13.35 -11.54
CA THR A 302 -9.40 -11.96 -12.03
C THR A 302 -9.73 -11.80 -13.53
N GLN A 303 -9.63 -12.86 -14.32
CA GLN A 303 -9.94 -12.86 -15.76
C GLN A 303 -11.45 -12.90 -16.02
N ASP A 304 -12.23 -13.36 -15.05
CA ASP A 304 -13.69 -13.48 -15.12
C ASP A 304 -14.36 -12.22 -14.53
N PHE A 305 -13.78 -11.05 -14.79
CA PHE A 305 -14.37 -9.79 -14.36
C PHE A 305 -15.66 -9.54 -15.14
N ILE A 306 -16.67 -9.00 -14.47
CA ILE A 306 -17.96 -8.70 -15.09
C ILE A 306 -18.06 -7.24 -15.49
N TYR A 307 -17.27 -6.36 -14.86
CA TYR A 307 -17.29 -4.94 -15.16
C TYR A 307 -15.86 -4.41 -15.23
N GLU A 308 -15.61 -3.52 -16.17
CA GLU A 308 -14.38 -2.75 -16.24
C GLU A 308 -14.67 -1.31 -16.63
N ASN A 309 -13.76 -0.40 -16.25
CA ASN A 309 -13.85 0.99 -16.66
C ASN A 309 -12.50 1.58 -17.04
N ASN A 310 -12.54 2.46 -18.05
CA ASN A 310 -11.43 3.31 -18.42
C ASN A 310 -11.64 4.68 -17.79
N GLN A 311 -10.59 5.23 -17.21
CA GLN A 311 -10.65 6.53 -16.55
C GLN A 311 -9.56 7.42 -17.09
N GLU A 312 -9.91 8.66 -17.41
CA GLU A 312 -8.94 9.64 -17.87
C GLU A 312 -7.90 9.95 -16.77
N ALA A 313 -6.70 10.33 -17.19
CA ALA A 313 -5.66 10.76 -16.27
C ALA A 313 -6.10 12.03 -15.53
N THR A 314 -5.85 12.08 -14.21
CA THR A 314 -6.31 13.20 -13.39
C THR A 314 -5.23 13.69 -12.43
N GLY A 315 -5.37 14.93 -11.97
CA GLY A 315 -4.54 15.48 -10.90
C GLY A 315 -4.88 14.82 -9.56
N TYR A 316 -3.89 14.69 -8.67
CA TYR A 316 -4.14 14.23 -7.30
C TYR A 316 -3.21 14.93 -6.30
N PHE A 317 -3.64 14.93 -5.04
CA PHE A 317 -2.76 15.18 -3.91
C PHE A 317 -2.99 14.17 -2.79
N GLN A 318 -2.00 14.01 -1.94
CA GLN A 318 -2.05 13.17 -0.76
C GLN A 318 -1.26 13.82 0.37
N VAL A 319 -1.83 13.81 1.56
CA VAL A 319 -1.17 14.22 2.81
C VAL A 319 -1.12 13.03 3.75
N GLY A 320 -0.04 12.92 4.53
CA GLY A 320 0.10 11.83 5.48
C GLY A 320 0.88 12.21 6.71
N ILE A 321 0.61 11.49 7.79
CA ILE A 321 1.34 11.58 9.05
C ILE A 321 1.68 10.15 9.47
N SER A 322 2.96 9.92 9.76
CA SER A 322 3.42 8.65 10.32
C SER A 322 4.08 8.85 11.68
N ILE A 323 3.91 7.86 12.55
CA ILE A 323 4.53 7.79 13.87
C ILE A 323 5.40 6.53 13.95
N ASP A 324 6.69 6.71 14.23
CA ASP A 324 7.63 5.61 14.47
C ASP A 324 8.60 5.95 15.63
N PRO A 325 8.31 5.51 16.86
CA PRO A 325 9.16 5.77 18.04
C PRO A 325 10.57 5.16 17.95
N PHE A 326 10.82 4.27 16.97
CA PHE A 326 12.13 3.67 16.73
C PHE A 326 12.91 4.35 15.59
N ALA A 327 12.41 5.45 15.01
CA ALA A 327 13.05 6.17 13.92
C ALA A 327 14.22 7.07 14.35
N LYS A 328 14.72 6.93 15.60
CA LYS A 328 15.73 7.78 16.24
C LYS A 328 16.76 8.35 15.25
N LYS A 329 16.93 9.68 15.32
CA LYS A 329 18.00 10.42 14.63
C LYS A 329 19.34 9.76 14.99
N LYS A 330 20.11 9.33 13.98
CA LYS A 330 21.54 9.16 14.19
C LYS A 330 22.10 10.55 14.46
N LYS A 331 22.65 10.74 15.66
CA LYS A 331 23.61 11.82 15.89
C LYS A 331 24.83 11.61 14.99
#